data_AF-A0A1Q8Y990-F1
#
_entry.id   AF-A0A1Q8Y990-F1
#
_cell.length_a   1.000
_cell.length_b   1.000
_cell.length_c   1.000
_cell.angle_alpha   90.00
_cell.angle_beta   90.00
_cell.angle_gamma   90.00
#
_symmetry.space_group_name_H-M   'P 1'
#
loop_
_entity.id
_entity.type
_entity.pdbx_description
1 polymer ?
#
loop_
_entity_poly.entity_id
_entity_poly.type
_entity_poly.pdbx_seq_one_letter_code
_entity_poly.pdbx_strand_id
1 'polypeptide(L)'
;MKNQVLPGRGDIDVVFKARRETYNIEIKSIQDASKVSRKHIAQVLAASDYLKTSPVIWLPKAKEKRVVSRGGVTVFCGTARQLYSHFN
;
A
#
# COMPACT_ATOMS: atom_id res chain seq x y z
N MET A 1 -20.78 -16.26 -4.59
CA MET A 1 -20.16 -15.39 -3.57
C MET A 1 -20.62 -13.96 -3.81
N LYS A 2 -21.11 -13.25 -2.79
CA LYS A 2 -21.41 -11.81 -2.90
C LYS A 2 -20.12 -11.05 -2.60
N ASN A 3 -19.76 -10.10 -3.46
CA ASN A 3 -18.68 -9.16 -3.16
C ASN A 3 -19.08 -8.37 -1.92
N GLN A 4 -18.34 -8.54 -0.83
CA GLN A 4 -18.55 -7.77 0.38
C GLN A 4 -17.81 -6.46 0.20
N VAL A 5 -18.56 -5.41 -0.17
CA VAL A 5 -18.03 -4.06 -0.25
C VAL A 5 -17.56 -3.67 1.15
N LEU A 6 -16.28 -3.32 1.29
CA LEU A 6 -15.76 -2.79 2.54
C LEU A 6 -16.59 -1.55 2.92
N PRO A 7 -17.23 -1.51 4.10
CA PRO A 7 -18.13 -0.42 4.43
C PRO A 7 -17.38 0.94 4.44
N GLY A 8 -17.60 1.73 3.39
CA GLY A 8 -17.52 3.18 3.39
C GLY A 8 -16.14 3.87 3.33
N ARG A 9 -15.00 3.17 3.14
CA ARG A 9 -13.67 3.81 3.30
C ARG A 9 -12.65 3.61 2.17
N GLY A 10 -13.03 2.96 1.08
CA GLY A 10 -12.20 2.82 -0.12
C GLY A 10 -11.99 1.36 -0.52
N ASP A 11 -11.66 1.18 -1.78
CA ASP A 11 -11.20 -0.09 -2.33
C ASP A 11 -9.72 -0.31 -1.94
N ILE A 12 -9.32 -1.58 -1.88
CA ILE A 12 -7.93 -2.00 -1.66
C ILE A 12 -7.54 -2.89 -2.82
N ASP A 13 -6.40 -2.61 -3.43
CA ASP A 13 -5.90 -3.41 -4.55
C ASP A 13 -5.42 -4.81 -4.11
N VAL A 14 -4.66 -4.91 -3.00
CA VAL A 14 -4.07 -6.18 -2.54
C VAL A 14 -3.97 -6.26 -1.01
N VAL A 15 -4.32 -7.43 -0.44
CA VAL A 15 -3.96 -7.81 0.94
C VAL A 15 -2.93 -8.94 0.88
N PHE A 16 -1.80 -8.75 1.54
CA PHE A 16 -0.67 -9.69 1.50
C PHE A 16 -0.22 -10.05 2.92
N LYS A 17 -0.21 -11.35 3.25
CA LYS A 17 0.33 -11.83 4.52
C LYS A 17 1.75 -12.34 4.33
N ALA A 18 2.69 -11.77 5.05
CA ALA A 18 4.09 -12.20 5.06
C ALA A 18 4.54 -12.44 6.50
N ARG A 19 5.09 -13.63 6.76
CA ARG A 19 5.48 -14.06 8.11
C ARG A 19 4.31 -13.89 9.11
N ARG A 20 4.46 -12.96 10.07
CA ARG A 20 3.48 -12.67 11.14
C ARG A 20 2.70 -11.37 10.91
N GLU A 21 2.94 -10.68 9.80
CA GLU A 21 2.34 -9.38 9.51
C GLU A 21 1.45 -9.46 8.27
N THR A 22 0.36 -8.71 8.28
CA THR A 22 -0.54 -8.58 7.15
C THR A 22 -0.45 -7.15 6.63
N TYR A 23 -0.15 -7.00 5.35
CA TYR A 23 -0.02 -5.72 4.67
C TYR A 23 -1.26 -5.45 3.83
N ASN A 24 -1.71 -4.21 3.87
CA ASN A 24 -2.70 -3.66 2.95
C ASN A 24 -1.98 -2.76 1.94
N ILE A 25 -2.02 -3.15 0.67
CA ILE A 25 -1.23 -2.54 -0.40
C ILE A 25 -2.16 -1.87 -1.40
N GLU A 26 -1.99 -0.56 -1.54
CA GLU A 26 -2.58 0.24 -2.61
C GLU A 26 -1.56 0.48 -3.72
N ILE A 27 -1.92 0.18 -4.96
CA ILE A 27 -1.07 0.28 -6.14
C ILE A 27 -1.38 1.59 -6.87
N LYS A 28 -0.39 2.45 -7.02
CA LYS A 28 -0.54 3.71 -7.78
C LYS A 28 0.41 3.78 -8.96
N SER A 29 -0.11 4.20 -10.11
CA SER A 29 0.68 4.51 -11.31
C SER A 29 1.39 5.88 -11.20
N ILE A 30 2.15 6.09 -10.13
CA ILE A 30 2.91 7.31 -9.85
C ILE A 30 4.41 7.04 -10.07
N GLN A 31 5.11 7.98 -10.72
CA GLN A 31 6.53 7.83 -11.06
C GLN A 31 7.49 8.38 -9.99
N ASP A 32 6.99 9.13 -9.01
CA ASP A 32 7.79 9.73 -7.94
C ASP A 32 7.01 9.72 -6.62
N ALA A 33 7.62 9.18 -5.55
CA ALA A 33 7.05 9.16 -4.21
C ALA A 33 6.67 10.56 -3.67
N SER A 34 7.33 11.62 -4.13
CA SER A 34 6.98 13.01 -3.76
C SER A 34 5.52 13.35 -4.12
N LYS A 35 5.00 12.76 -5.22
CA LYS A 35 3.64 12.95 -5.73
C LYS A 35 2.57 12.13 -5.00
N VAL A 36 2.95 11.32 -4.00
CA VAL A 36 1.97 10.67 -3.12
C VAL A 36 1.27 11.74 -2.28
N SER A 37 -0.02 11.94 -2.55
CA SER A 37 -0.82 12.97 -1.89
C SER A 37 -1.29 12.53 -0.50
N ARG A 38 -1.75 13.49 0.32
CA ARG A 38 -2.42 13.21 1.60
C ARG A 38 -3.69 12.36 1.41
N LYS A 39 -4.37 12.47 0.26
CA LYS A 39 -5.55 11.66 -0.07
C LYS A 39 -5.19 10.19 -0.21
N HIS A 40 -4.08 9.86 -0.87
CA HIS A 40 -3.62 8.47 -0.98
C HIS A 40 -3.27 7.89 0.39
N ILE A 41 -2.59 8.67 1.22
CA ILE A 41 -2.23 8.29 2.59
C ILE A 41 -3.50 8.02 3.42
N ALA A 42 -4.46 8.95 3.40
CA ALA A 42 -5.71 8.81 4.16
C ALA A 42 -6.53 7.58 3.75
N GLN A 43 -6.61 7.28 2.45
CA GLN A 43 -7.30 6.09 1.94
C GLN A 43 -6.67 4.81 2.49
N VAL A 44 -5.35 4.65 2.35
CA VAL A 44 -4.64 3.45 2.82
C VAL A 44 -4.72 3.30 4.33
N LEU A 45 -4.58 4.38 5.09
CA LEU A 45 -4.70 4.34 6.55
C LEU A 45 -6.10 3.93 7.00
N ALA A 46 -7.14 4.50 6.39
CA ALA A 46 -8.52 4.20 6.74
C ALA A 46 -8.85 2.71 6.53
N ALA A 47 -8.36 2.15 5.42
CA ALA A 47 -8.59 0.75 5.10
C ALA A 47 -7.72 -0.19 5.96
N SER A 48 -6.49 0.22 6.27
CA SER A 48 -5.58 -0.53 7.15
C SER A 48 -6.06 -0.56 8.61
N ASP A 49 -6.62 0.54 9.12
CA ASP A 49 -7.21 0.57 10.46
C ASP A 49 -8.42 -0.36 10.58
N TYR A 50 -9.25 -0.44 9.54
CA TYR A 50 -10.38 -1.36 9.50
C TYR A 50 -9.92 -2.82 9.48
N LEU A 51 -8.94 -3.14 8.62
CA LEU A 51 -8.44 -4.50 8.46
C LEU A 51 -7.43 -4.94 9.53
N LYS A 52 -6.96 -4.02 10.38
CA LYS A 52 -5.86 -4.23 11.34
C LYS A 52 -4.60 -4.76 10.64
N THR A 53 -4.22 -4.06 9.57
CA THR A 53 -3.06 -4.39 8.71
C THR A 53 -2.08 -3.23 8.64
N SER A 54 -0.90 -3.51 8.10
CA SER A 54 0.14 -2.51 7.89
C SER A 54 -0.02 -1.80 6.54
N PRO A 55 -0.09 -0.46 6.53
CA PRO A 55 -0.38 0.32 5.34
C PRO A 55 0.83 0.43 4.38
N VAL A 56 0.62 0.09 3.11
CA VAL A 56 1.62 0.21 2.04
C VAL A 56 1.02 0.90 0.81
N ILE A 57 1.75 1.84 0.24
CA ILE A 57 1.52 2.34 -1.12
C ILE A 57 2.64 1.83 -2.00
N TRP A 58 2.32 1.01 -2.99
CA TRP A 58 3.27 0.48 -3.95
C TRP A 58 3.25 1.28 -5.25
N LEU A 59 4.43 1.77 -5.65
CA LEU A 59 4.67 2.54 -6.86
C LEU A 59 5.49 1.70 -7.87
N PRO A 60 4.86 0.81 -8.66
CA PRO A 60 5.57 -0.06 -9.61
C PRO A 60 6.23 0.70 -10.76
N LYS A 61 5.80 1.93 -11.03
CA LYS A 61 6.32 2.78 -12.11
C LYS A 61 7.27 3.88 -11.61
N ALA A 62 7.68 3.83 -10.34
CA ALA A 62 8.64 4.79 -9.81
C ALA A 62 9.98 4.71 -10.56
N LYS A 63 10.55 5.87 -10.90
CA LYS A 63 11.84 5.93 -11.61
C LYS A 63 13.01 5.49 -10.73
N GLU A 64 12.88 5.69 -9.42
CA GLU A 64 13.88 5.36 -8.42
C GLU A 64 13.42 4.19 -7.56
N LYS A 65 14.38 3.37 -7.12
CA LYS A 65 14.15 2.29 -6.16
C LYS A 65 14.40 2.84 -4.76
N ARG A 66 13.37 2.88 -3.91
CA ARG A 66 13.48 3.33 -2.52
C ARG A 66 12.27 2.93 -1.70
N VAL A 67 12.44 2.91 -0.39
CA VAL A 67 11.36 2.76 0.59
C VAL A 67 11.36 4.00 1.47
N VAL A 68 10.20 4.63 1.63
CA VAL A 68 10.06 5.87 2.40
C VAL A 68 8.85 5.74 3.32
N SER A 69 8.99 6.11 4.60
CA SER A 69 7.85 6.27 5.50
C SER A 69 7.28 7.68 5.36
N ARG A 70 5.97 7.79 5.11
CA ARG A 70 5.29 9.09 4.97
C ARG A 70 3.92 9.05 5.62
N GLY A 71 3.74 9.83 6.69
CA GLY A 71 2.45 9.94 7.39
C GLY A 71 1.93 8.60 7.91
N GLY A 72 2.83 7.73 8.41
CA GLY A 72 2.46 6.41 8.93
C GLY A 72 2.25 5.33 7.87
N VAL A 73 2.51 5.63 6.59
CA VAL A 73 2.39 4.68 5.47
C VAL A 73 3.77 4.37 4.89
N THR A 74 4.01 3.10 4.57
CA THR A 74 5.20 2.70 3.82
C THR A 74 4.97 2.94 2.33
N VAL A 75 5.74 3.83 1.72
CA VAL A 75 5.75 4.03 0.27
C VAL A 75 6.90 3.21 -0.32
N PHE A 76 6.55 2.16 -1.07
CA PHE A 76 7.50 1.27 -1.71
C PHE A 76 7.63 1.60 -3.21
N CYS A 77 8.83 1.94 -3.66
CA CYS A 77 9.15 2.16 -5.06
C CYS A 77 10.02 1.01 -5.59
N GLY A 78 9.50 0.21 -6.51
CA GLY A 78 10.23 -0.91 -7.08
C GLY A 78 9.33 -1.94 -7.77
N THR A 79 9.92 -3.02 -8.26
CA THR A 79 9.20 -4.10 -8.93
C THR A 79 8.45 -5.00 -7.94
N ALA A 80 7.52 -5.81 -8.42
CA ALA A 80 6.78 -6.77 -7.59
C ALA A 80 7.71 -7.76 -6.88
N ARG A 81 8.77 -8.21 -7.58
CA ARG A 81 9.80 -9.09 -7.00
C ARG A 81 10.49 -8.42 -5.81
N GLN A 82 10.86 -7.15 -5.96
CA GLN A 82 11.52 -6.40 -4.89
C GLN A 82 10.57 -6.15 -3.72
N LEU A 83 9.30 -5.86 -3.99
CA LEU A 83 8.26 -5.71 -2.98
C LEU A 83 8.13 -6.99 -2.14
N TYR A 84 7.99 -8.13 -2.81
CA TYR A 84 7.89 -9.44 -2.16
C TYR A 84 9.14 -9.76 -1.33
N SER A 85 10.34 -9.56 -1.88
CA SER A 85 11.60 -9.77 -1.15
C SER A 85 11.80 -8.82 0.03
N HIS A 86 11.14 -7.66 0.05
CA HIS A 86 11.24 -6.72 1.16
C HIS A 86 10.36 -7.13 2.34
N PHE A 87 9.17 -7.68 2.07
CA PHE A 87 8.19 -8.03 3.10
C PHE A 87 8.22 -9.50 3.52
N ASN A 88 8.83 -10.39 2.73
CA ASN A 88 8.96 -11.81 3.05
C ASN A 88 10.36 -12.20 3.53
#